data_AF-A0A069CWC7-F1
#
_entry.id   AF-A0A069CWC7-F1
#
_cell.length_a   1.000
_cell.length_b   1.000
_cell.length_c   1.000
_cell.angle_alpha   90.00
_cell.angle_beta   90.00
_cell.angle_gamma   90.00
#
_symmetry.space_group_name_H-M   'P 1'
#
loop_
_entity.id
_entity.type
_entity.pdbx_description
1 polymer ?
#
loop_
_entity_poly.entity_id
_entity_poly.type
_entity_poly.pdbx_seq_one_letter_code
_entity_poly.pdbx_strand_id
1 'polypeptide(L)'
;HTNKVADTAMAFSFRLVSDGENQSLTDKTVTVNIANSSGYLFTITPMVKNDVVNMKFTDKLLEQLTADNTYQFEVYVTDANNEVAIYPSEGAMSFTVVKNLKEVNGKLVPQITIDSVIEQVTKYVDTKMNEIAKGKDGDSAYQVALNDGFTGTEEEWLKSLQGEQGEPGPPGKQGDKGDPGEPGKQGDKGDPGKPGITVPLNEYGILIRKSGPMACFIDREADPWRIVFDNGSYMTLDDYPAHPGEKANTVYGWGFAGGWSNSLDDYPITGNLLKMAWGMISIETWKKAAPGKLGYWGRATITNPVNSLDNYDWSKATLGISGGPYDAKQISVIKIAYQLGIWSGKDVEGLGAIKK
;
A
#
# COMPACT_ATOMS: atom_id res chain seq x y z
N HIS A 1 15.73 -27.82 -23.85
CA HIS A 1 15.40 -26.58 -24.59
C HIS A 1 14.01 -26.11 -24.21
N THR A 2 13.70 -24.82 -24.36
CA THR A 2 12.40 -24.26 -23.99
C THR A 2 11.83 -23.46 -25.15
N ASN A 3 10.57 -23.70 -25.50
CA ASN A 3 9.80 -22.83 -26.40
C ASN A 3 8.62 -22.20 -25.64
N LYS A 4 8.13 -21.04 -26.10
CA LYS A 4 6.91 -20.43 -25.57
C LYS A 4 5.70 -20.80 -26.41
N VAL A 5 4.52 -20.91 -25.80
CA VAL A 5 3.27 -21.06 -26.55
C VAL A 5 3.12 -19.92 -27.56
N ALA A 6 2.75 -20.27 -28.79
CA ALA A 6 2.60 -19.38 -29.94
C ALA A 6 3.90 -18.70 -30.42
N ASP A 7 5.07 -19.06 -29.91
CA ASP A 7 6.35 -18.66 -30.50
C ASP A 7 6.67 -19.58 -31.68
N THR A 8 6.35 -19.10 -32.89
CA THR A 8 6.59 -19.78 -34.15
C THR A 8 7.92 -19.36 -34.80
N ALA A 9 8.60 -18.36 -34.25
CA ALA A 9 9.88 -17.89 -34.78
C ALA A 9 11.04 -18.82 -34.37
N MET A 10 10.90 -19.48 -33.22
CA MET A 10 11.91 -20.40 -32.71
C MET A 10 12.00 -21.69 -33.53
N ALA A 11 13.23 -22.18 -33.71
CA ALA A 11 13.51 -23.50 -34.25
C ALA A 11 14.51 -24.22 -33.35
N PHE A 12 14.32 -25.52 -33.15
CA PHE A 12 15.35 -26.38 -32.56
C PHE A 12 16.14 -27.01 -33.69
N SER A 13 17.44 -26.74 -33.70
CA SER A 13 18.38 -27.21 -34.70
C SER A 13 19.39 -28.13 -34.06
N PHE A 14 19.55 -29.34 -34.59
CA PHE A 14 20.51 -30.31 -34.06
C PHE A 14 21.17 -31.11 -35.19
N ARG A 15 22.40 -31.53 -34.93
CA ARG A 15 23.16 -32.47 -35.76
C ARG A 15 23.10 -33.85 -35.11
N LEU A 16 22.94 -34.88 -35.93
CA LEU A 16 23.00 -36.27 -35.45
C LEU A 16 24.46 -36.72 -35.45
N VAL A 17 24.89 -37.33 -34.36
CA VAL A 17 26.27 -37.78 -34.15
C VAL A 17 26.24 -39.25 -33.73
N SER A 18 27.15 -40.04 -34.29
CA SER A 18 27.39 -41.44 -33.91
C SER A 18 28.90 -41.65 -33.89
N ASP A 19 29.42 -42.30 -32.83
CA ASP A 19 30.86 -42.52 -32.60
C ASP A 19 31.72 -41.24 -32.72
N GLY A 20 31.15 -40.09 -32.34
CA GLY A 20 31.83 -38.79 -32.39
C GLY A 20 31.80 -38.10 -33.76
N GLU A 21 31.25 -38.74 -34.78
CA GLU A 21 31.19 -38.23 -36.16
C GLU A 21 29.79 -37.75 -36.54
N ASN A 22 29.73 -36.62 -37.26
CA ASN A 22 28.47 -36.10 -37.80
C ASN A 22 27.91 -37.04 -38.87
N GLN A 23 26.62 -37.38 -38.73
CA GLN A 23 25.96 -38.27 -39.65
C GLN A 23 25.44 -37.51 -40.87
N SER A 24 25.76 -38.01 -42.07
CA SER A 24 25.17 -37.51 -43.31
C SER A 24 23.70 -37.92 -43.40
N LEU A 25 22.86 -36.95 -43.75
CA LEU A 25 21.41 -37.09 -43.97
C LEU A 25 21.06 -36.99 -45.46
N THR A 26 22.06 -36.97 -46.34
CA THR A 26 21.87 -36.93 -47.79
C THR A 26 21.12 -38.17 -48.25
N ASP A 27 20.08 -37.97 -49.07
CA ASP A 27 19.20 -39.02 -49.61
C ASP A 27 18.51 -39.90 -48.56
N LYS A 28 18.42 -39.44 -47.31
CA LYS A 28 17.70 -40.13 -46.23
C LYS A 28 16.37 -39.43 -45.92
N THR A 29 15.39 -40.22 -45.52
CA THR A 29 14.14 -39.69 -44.97
C THR A 29 14.30 -39.45 -43.49
N VAL A 30 13.97 -38.26 -43.01
CA VAL A 30 14.04 -37.91 -41.58
C VAL A 30 12.65 -37.61 -41.05
N THR A 31 12.30 -38.20 -39.91
CA THR A 31 11.10 -37.88 -39.15
C THR A 31 11.43 -37.64 -37.68
N VAL A 32 10.58 -36.89 -36.99
CA VAL A 32 10.71 -36.68 -35.54
C VAL A 32 9.43 -37.12 -34.86
N ASN A 33 9.56 -38.06 -33.93
CA ASN A 33 8.45 -38.53 -33.12
C ASN A 33 8.40 -37.71 -31.83
N ILE A 34 7.22 -37.21 -31.48
CA ILE A 34 6.98 -36.41 -30.29
C ILE A 34 6.09 -37.21 -29.32
N ALA A 35 6.47 -37.22 -28.05
CA ALA A 35 5.75 -37.86 -26.96
C ALA A 35 5.66 -36.94 -25.75
N ASN A 36 4.74 -37.23 -24.83
CA ASN A 36 4.72 -36.68 -23.48
C ASN A 36 4.69 -37.82 -22.45
N SER A 37 4.48 -37.50 -21.17
CA SER A 37 4.38 -38.50 -20.10
C SER A 37 3.26 -39.54 -20.28
N SER A 38 2.27 -39.25 -21.12
CA SER A 38 1.17 -40.16 -21.45
C SER A 38 1.46 -41.03 -22.68
N GLY A 39 2.58 -40.82 -23.36
CA GLY A 39 3.03 -41.61 -24.50
C GLY A 39 3.17 -40.81 -25.80
N TYR A 40 3.21 -41.54 -26.91
CA TYR A 40 3.34 -40.99 -28.26
C TYR A 40 2.17 -40.06 -28.60
N LEU A 41 2.48 -38.93 -29.24
CA LEU A 41 1.50 -37.95 -29.69
C LEU A 41 1.38 -37.95 -31.22
N PHE A 42 2.47 -37.63 -31.91
CA PHE A 42 2.49 -37.50 -33.36
C PHE A 42 3.92 -37.52 -33.92
N THR A 43 4.01 -37.62 -35.24
CA THR A 43 5.26 -37.56 -36.00
C THR A 43 5.24 -36.36 -36.94
N ILE A 44 6.36 -35.63 -37.02
CA ILE A 44 6.56 -34.55 -37.98
C ILE A 44 7.68 -34.88 -38.96
N THR A 45 7.66 -34.23 -40.12
CA THR A 45 8.78 -34.25 -41.09
C THR A 45 9.55 -32.93 -40.94
N PRO A 46 10.72 -32.92 -40.28
CA PRO A 46 11.50 -31.70 -40.08
C PRO A 46 12.15 -31.21 -41.38
N MET A 47 12.54 -29.93 -41.39
CA MET A 47 13.38 -29.40 -42.46
C MET A 47 14.83 -29.83 -42.23
N VAL A 48 15.42 -30.52 -43.20
CA VAL A 48 16.84 -30.88 -43.17
C VAL A 48 17.62 -29.98 -44.12
N LYS A 49 18.68 -29.33 -43.62
CA LYS A 49 19.58 -28.50 -44.44
C LYS A 49 21.01 -28.65 -43.96
N ASN A 50 21.92 -29.01 -44.87
CA ASN A 50 23.35 -29.22 -44.57
C ASN A 50 23.59 -30.16 -43.38
N ASP A 51 22.87 -31.30 -43.37
CA ASP A 51 22.85 -32.31 -42.30
C ASP A 51 22.42 -31.80 -40.91
N VAL A 52 21.72 -30.67 -40.88
CA VAL A 52 21.08 -30.14 -39.67
C VAL A 52 19.58 -30.38 -39.75
N VAL A 53 19.04 -31.07 -38.75
CA VAL A 53 17.61 -31.25 -38.57
C VAL A 53 17.05 -30.01 -37.88
N ASN A 54 16.05 -29.39 -38.49
CA ASN A 54 15.39 -28.18 -37.98
C ASN A 54 13.92 -28.47 -37.69
N MET A 55 13.58 -28.54 -36.40
CA MET A 55 12.21 -28.56 -35.92
C MET A 55 11.72 -27.12 -35.76
N LYS A 56 10.84 -26.67 -36.65
CA LYS A 56 10.26 -25.32 -36.61
C LYS A 56 8.88 -25.37 -35.97
N PHE A 57 8.63 -24.46 -35.02
CA PHE A 57 7.33 -24.36 -34.36
C PHE A 57 6.24 -23.67 -35.19
N THR A 58 6.49 -23.41 -36.49
CA THR A 58 5.46 -23.15 -37.52
C THR A 58 4.77 -24.42 -38.02
N ASP A 59 5.22 -25.61 -37.59
CA ASP A 59 4.56 -26.87 -37.93
C ASP A 59 3.22 -26.99 -37.19
N LYS A 60 2.14 -27.34 -37.93
CA LYS A 60 0.77 -27.37 -37.41
C LYS A 60 0.54 -28.36 -36.27
N LEU A 61 1.36 -29.41 -36.15
CA LEU A 61 1.27 -30.36 -35.05
C LEU A 61 2.02 -29.83 -33.83
N LEU A 62 3.18 -29.19 -34.04
CA LEU A 62 3.92 -28.54 -32.95
C LEU A 62 3.16 -27.35 -32.34
N GLU A 63 2.36 -26.62 -33.14
CA GLU A 63 1.48 -25.55 -32.66
C GLU A 63 0.39 -26.04 -31.69
N GLN A 64 0.06 -27.34 -31.68
CA GLN A 64 -0.94 -27.93 -30.79
C GLN A 64 -0.40 -28.30 -29.41
N LEU A 65 0.92 -28.21 -29.20
CA LEU A 65 1.54 -28.50 -27.92
C LEU A 65 1.11 -27.46 -26.88
N THR A 66 0.77 -27.94 -25.68
CA THR A 66 0.24 -27.11 -24.60
C THR A 66 1.34 -26.65 -23.66
N ALA A 67 1.12 -25.49 -23.03
CA ALA A 67 2.03 -24.95 -22.02
C ALA A 67 2.18 -25.87 -20.81
N ASP A 68 3.23 -25.62 -20.03
CA ASP A 68 3.54 -26.27 -18.75
C ASP A 68 3.73 -27.79 -18.87
N ASN A 69 4.11 -28.24 -20.06
CA ASN A 69 4.38 -29.64 -20.34
C ASN A 69 5.82 -29.82 -20.83
N THR A 70 6.42 -30.93 -20.38
CA THR A 70 7.67 -31.45 -20.92
C THR A 70 7.35 -32.51 -21.96
N TYR A 71 7.89 -32.32 -23.15
CA TYR A 71 7.79 -33.23 -24.27
C TYR A 71 9.13 -33.92 -24.49
N GLN A 72 9.04 -35.13 -25.01
CA GLN A 72 10.17 -35.94 -25.42
C GLN A 72 10.13 -36.13 -26.93
N PHE A 73 11.30 -36.29 -27.54
CA PHE A 73 11.39 -36.59 -28.95
C PHE A 73 12.58 -37.46 -29.32
N GLU A 74 12.38 -38.19 -30.41
CA GLU A 74 13.37 -39.03 -31.07
C GLU A 74 13.39 -38.70 -32.57
N VAL A 75 14.57 -38.81 -33.17
CA VAL A 75 14.79 -38.54 -34.59
C VAL A 75 15.02 -39.86 -35.29
N TYR A 76 14.15 -40.17 -36.25
CA TYR A 76 14.21 -41.38 -37.05
C TYR A 76 14.80 -41.02 -38.40
N VAL A 77 15.76 -41.81 -38.85
CA VAL A 77 16.44 -41.65 -40.13
C VAL A 77 16.31 -42.96 -40.89
N THR A 78 15.62 -42.94 -42.02
CA THR A 78 15.43 -44.10 -42.90
C THR A 78 16.28 -43.93 -44.15
N ASP A 79 17.11 -44.93 -44.46
CA ASP A 79 17.95 -44.93 -45.65
C ASP A 79 17.24 -45.49 -46.89
N ALA A 80 17.94 -45.53 -48.02
CA ALA A 80 17.41 -46.05 -49.29
C ALA A 80 17.08 -47.56 -49.26
N ASN A 81 17.62 -48.31 -48.30
CA ASN A 81 17.35 -49.73 -48.10
C ASN A 81 16.20 -49.98 -47.11
N ASN A 82 15.57 -48.91 -46.60
CA ASN A 82 14.59 -48.93 -45.51
C ASN A 82 15.15 -49.35 -44.14
N GLU A 83 16.47 -49.26 -43.94
CA GLU A 83 17.06 -49.40 -42.61
C GLU A 83 16.81 -48.12 -41.79
N VAL A 84 16.44 -48.29 -40.52
CA VAL A 84 16.05 -47.18 -39.65
C VAL A 84 17.05 -47.03 -38.51
N ALA A 85 17.66 -45.84 -38.42
CA ALA A 85 18.44 -45.41 -37.27
C ALA A 85 17.61 -44.43 -36.41
N ILE A 86 17.64 -44.60 -35.08
CA ILE A 86 16.89 -43.79 -34.12
C ILE A 86 17.87 -43.07 -33.19
N TYR A 87 17.66 -41.77 -33.01
CA TYR A 87 18.51 -40.91 -32.20
C TYR A 87 17.71 -40.19 -31.10
N PRO A 88 18.23 -40.14 -29.86
CA PRO A 88 19.44 -40.82 -29.38
C PRO A 88 19.24 -42.35 -29.30
N SER A 89 20.33 -43.12 -29.25
CA SER A 89 20.25 -44.58 -29.12
C SER A 89 19.80 -45.04 -27.73
N GLU A 90 19.85 -44.15 -26.73
CA GLU A 90 19.35 -44.40 -25.38
C GLU A 90 18.46 -43.22 -24.93
N GLY A 91 17.27 -43.55 -24.43
CA GLY A 91 16.29 -42.59 -23.97
C GLY A 91 15.77 -41.68 -25.08
N ALA A 92 15.36 -40.46 -24.73
CA ALA A 92 14.86 -39.47 -25.66
C ALA A 92 15.37 -38.07 -25.28
N MET A 93 15.41 -37.17 -26.26
CA MET A 93 15.67 -35.76 -25.98
C MET A 93 14.42 -35.10 -25.42
N SER A 94 14.57 -34.03 -24.63
CA SER A 94 13.43 -33.32 -24.03
C SER A 94 13.43 -31.82 -24.28
N PHE A 95 12.23 -31.26 -24.33
CA PHE A 95 11.98 -29.83 -24.33
C PHE A 95 10.70 -29.47 -23.59
N THR A 96 10.61 -28.23 -23.14
CA THR A 96 9.44 -27.73 -22.42
C THR A 96 8.75 -26.65 -23.24
N VAL A 97 7.42 -26.69 -23.28
CA VAL A 97 6.61 -25.58 -23.77
C VAL A 97 6.08 -24.80 -22.57
N VAL A 98 6.36 -23.51 -22.49
CA VAL A 98 5.95 -22.65 -21.37
C VAL A 98 4.95 -21.60 -21.82
N LYS A 99 4.12 -21.13 -20.89
CA LYS A 99 3.15 -20.05 -21.16
C LYS A 99 3.88 -18.80 -21.67
N ASN A 100 3.28 -18.14 -22.66
CA ASN A 100 3.68 -16.77 -22.97
C ASN A 100 3.13 -15.80 -21.90
N LEU A 101 3.67 -14.59 -21.82
CA LEU A 101 3.29 -13.64 -20.76
C LEU A 101 1.81 -13.21 -20.84
N LYS A 102 1.16 -13.33 -22.02
CA LYS A 102 -0.28 -13.04 -22.17
C LYS A 102 -1.17 -14.13 -21.58
N GLU A 103 -0.67 -15.36 -21.48
CA GLU A 103 -1.36 -16.52 -20.90
C GLU A 103 -1.10 -16.71 -19.41
N VAL A 104 -0.10 -15.98 -18.88
CA VAL A 104 0.08 -15.87 -17.44
C VAL A 104 -0.99 -14.91 -16.91
N ASN A 105 -2.07 -15.47 -16.36
CA ASN A 105 -3.04 -14.71 -15.61
C ASN A 105 -2.35 -14.09 -14.38
N GLY A 106 -1.92 -12.84 -14.49
CA GLY A 106 -1.52 -12.06 -13.35
C GLY A 106 -2.72 -11.90 -12.43
N LYS A 107 -2.57 -12.26 -11.16
CA LYS A 107 -3.47 -11.73 -10.14
C LYS A 107 -3.15 -10.24 -10.09
N LEU A 108 -4.05 -9.40 -10.61
CA LEU A 108 -4.01 -7.98 -10.29
C LEU A 108 -3.86 -7.92 -8.77
N VAL A 109 -2.84 -7.22 -8.27
CA VAL A 109 -2.88 -6.72 -6.89
C VAL A 109 -4.28 -6.15 -6.75
N PRO A 110 -5.13 -6.60 -5.80
CA PRO A 110 -6.52 -6.19 -5.77
C PRO A 110 -6.51 -4.68 -5.70
N GLN A 111 -6.72 -4.06 -6.86
CA GLN A 111 -7.03 -2.66 -6.95
C GLN A 111 -8.36 -2.65 -6.25
N ILE A 112 -8.40 -2.02 -5.09
CA ILE A 112 -9.65 -1.70 -4.42
C ILE A 112 -10.47 -0.98 -5.49
N THR A 113 -11.37 -1.70 -6.15
CA THR A 113 -12.24 -1.10 -7.14
C THR A 113 -13.31 -0.35 -6.37
N ILE A 114 -13.77 0.77 -6.93
CA ILE A 114 -14.88 1.52 -6.36
C ILE A 114 -16.07 0.58 -6.14
N ASP A 115 -16.35 -0.34 -7.06
CA ASP A 115 -17.41 -1.35 -6.94
C ASP A 115 -17.23 -2.27 -5.72
N SER A 116 -16.01 -2.76 -5.46
CA SER A 116 -15.73 -3.63 -4.30
C SER A 116 -15.86 -2.91 -2.95
N VAL A 117 -15.57 -1.60 -2.95
CA VAL A 117 -15.78 -0.73 -1.78
C VAL A 117 -17.26 -0.48 -1.60
N ILE A 118 -17.98 -0.15 -2.68
CA ILE A 118 -19.43 0.08 -2.65
C ILE A 118 -20.13 -1.17 -2.11
N GLU A 119 -19.80 -2.36 -2.60
CA GLU A 119 -20.45 -3.60 -2.13
C GLU A 119 -20.23 -3.83 -0.62
N GLN A 120 -19.01 -3.64 -0.13
CA GLN A 120 -18.70 -3.78 1.29
C GLN A 120 -19.36 -2.71 2.15
N VAL A 121 -19.40 -1.46 1.66
CA VAL A 121 -20.07 -0.34 2.33
C VAL A 121 -21.58 -0.56 2.37
N THR A 122 -22.21 -0.97 1.27
CA THR A 122 -23.64 -1.29 1.21
C THR A 122 -23.97 -2.39 2.21
N LYS A 123 -23.20 -3.49 2.24
CA LYS A 123 -23.40 -4.57 3.20
C LYS A 123 -23.27 -4.12 4.66
N TYR A 124 -22.29 -3.26 4.95
CA TYR A 124 -22.11 -2.70 6.28
C TYR A 124 -23.28 -1.78 6.67
N VAL A 125 -23.72 -0.91 5.75
CA VAL A 125 -24.85 0.00 5.96
C VAL A 125 -26.14 -0.80 6.18
N ASP A 126 -26.45 -1.79 5.35
CA ASP A 126 -27.64 -2.62 5.52
C ASP A 126 -27.64 -3.36 6.87
N THR A 127 -26.48 -3.83 7.30
CA THR A 127 -26.31 -4.46 8.62
C THR A 127 -26.61 -3.46 9.74
N LYS A 128 -26.05 -2.25 9.66
CA LYS A 128 -26.26 -1.20 10.67
C LYS A 128 -27.68 -0.63 10.64
N MET A 129 -28.30 -0.50 9.48
CA MET A 129 -29.69 -0.09 9.35
C MET A 129 -30.64 -1.11 9.98
N ASN A 130 -30.37 -2.40 9.82
CA ASN A 130 -31.14 -3.45 10.50
C ASN A 130 -30.94 -3.47 12.03
N GLU A 131 -29.75 -3.09 12.52
CA GLU A 131 -29.51 -2.91 13.96
C GLU A 131 -30.23 -1.67 14.51
N ILE A 132 -30.21 -0.54 13.78
CA ILE A 132 -30.83 0.73 14.18
C ILE A 132 -32.35 0.68 14.09
N ALA A 133 -32.91 0.02 13.07
CA ALA A 133 -34.36 -0.19 12.94
C ALA A 133 -34.93 -1.07 14.07
N LYS A 134 -34.06 -1.71 14.87
CA LYS A 134 -34.41 -2.41 16.11
C LYS A 134 -34.08 -1.59 17.37
N GLY A 135 -34.02 -0.26 17.28
CA GLY A 135 -34.07 0.59 18.46
C GLY A 135 -35.28 0.20 19.32
N LYS A 136 -35.07 -0.05 20.62
CA LYS A 136 -36.17 -0.36 21.53
C LYS A 136 -37.13 0.83 21.54
N ASP A 137 -38.43 0.55 21.41
CA ASP A 137 -39.45 1.57 21.70
C ASP A 137 -39.17 2.16 23.08
N GLY A 138 -39.28 3.48 23.20
CA GLY A 138 -39.14 4.17 24.48
C GLY A 138 -40.21 3.74 25.47
N ASP A 139 -39.95 3.94 26.76
CA ASP A 139 -40.92 3.64 27.82
C ASP A 139 -42.25 4.39 27.57
N SER A 140 -43.38 3.74 27.80
CA SER A 140 -44.69 4.40 27.72
C SER A 140 -44.83 5.47 28.81
N ALA A 141 -45.68 6.47 28.60
CA ALA A 141 -45.92 7.53 29.58
C ALA A 141 -46.37 6.96 30.96
N TYR A 142 -47.10 5.85 30.95
CA TYR A 142 -47.46 5.11 32.17
C TYR A 142 -46.24 4.45 32.83
N GLN A 143 -45.33 3.85 32.06
CA GLN A 143 -44.10 3.25 32.58
C GLN A 143 -43.15 4.30 33.20
N VAL A 144 -43.10 5.50 32.62
CA VAL A 144 -42.39 6.65 33.22
C VAL A 144 -43.04 7.06 34.55
N ALA A 145 -44.37 7.12 34.61
CA ALA A 145 -45.08 7.44 35.86
C ALA A 145 -44.82 6.40 36.97
N LEU A 146 -44.75 5.10 36.64
CA LEU A 146 -44.37 4.05 37.58
C LEU A 146 -42.94 4.26 38.12
N ASN A 147 -41.99 4.59 37.25
CA ASN A 147 -40.60 4.84 37.63
C ASN A 147 -40.47 6.07 38.55
N ASP A 148 -41.32 7.07 38.37
CA ASP A 148 -41.40 8.28 39.20
C ASP A 148 -42.26 8.09 40.47
N GLY A 149 -42.64 6.84 40.78
CA GLY A 149 -43.26 6.47 42.06
C GLY A 149 -44.79 6.43 42.07
N PHE A 150 -45.45 6.49 40.91
CA PHE A 150 -46.87 6.20 40.81
C PHE A 150 -47.14 4.73 41.19
N THR A 151 -48.15 4.51 42.03
CA THR A 151 -48.61 3.17 42.39
C THR A 151 -50.10 3.07 42.04
N GLY A 152 -50.41 2.20 41.09
CA GLY A 152 -51.77 2.06 40.56
C GLY A 152 -51.75 1.34 39.22
N THR A 153 -52.92 1.17 38.63
CA THR A 153 -53.13 0.64 37.28
C THR A 153 -53.11 1.75 36.24
N GLU A 154 -52.93 1.40 34.96
CA GLU A 154 -52.93 2.38 33.85
C GLU A 154 -54.26 3.15 33.76
N GLU A 155 -55.37 2.51 34.12
CA GLU A 155 -56.69 3.13 34.14
C GLU A 155 -56.85 4.14 35.29
N GLU A 156 -56.25 3.86 36.45
CA GLU A 156 -56.18 4.80 37.58
C GLU A 156 -55.26 5.98 37.26
N TRP A 157 -54.15 5.72 36.56
CA TRP A 157 -53.25 6.76 36.07
C TRP A 157 -53.97 7.69 35.11
N LEU A 158 -54.70 7.17 34.11
CA LEU A 158 -55.48 7.97 33.17
C LEU A 158 -56.54 8.83 33.87
N LYS A 159 -57.22 8.31 34.90
CA LYS A 159 -58.18 9.08 35.69
C LYS A 159 -57.51 10.18 36.51
N SER A 160 -56.29 9.97 36.99
CA SER A 160 -55.54 10.99 37.74
C SER A 160 -55.12 12.20 36.88
N LEU A 161 -55.04 12.04 35.56
CA LEU A 161 -54.78 13.13 34.62
C LEU A 161 -56.00 14.03 34.39
N GLN A 162 -57.18 13.62 34.83
CA GLN A 162 -58.42 14.35 34.65
C GLN A 162 -58.60 15.35 35.81
N GLY A 163 -58.32 16.63 35.56
CA GLY A 163 -58.51 17.69 36.56
C GLY A 163 -59.98 17.94 36.91
N GLU A 164 -60.23 18.53 38.08
CA GLU A 164 -61.59 18.93 38.50
C GLU A 164 -62.18 19.96 37.53
N GLN A 165 -63.45 19.78 37.18
CA GLN A 165 -64.20 20.73 36.37
C GLN A 165 -64.38 22.03 37.14
N GLY A 166 -63.83 23.13 36.64
CA GLY A 166 -64.00 24.46 37.25
C GLY A 166 -65.47 24.92 37.31
N GLU A 167 -65.80 25.74 38.30
CA GLU A 167 -67.12 26.35 38.46
C GLU A 167 -67.57 27.08 37.17
N PRO A 168 -68.87 27.02 36.80
CA PRO A 168 -69.37 27.72 35.61
C PRO A 168 -69.24 29.24 35.75
N GLY A 169 -68.51 29.88 34.83
CA GLY A 169 -68.48 31.34 34.72
C GLY A 169 -69.83 31.94 34.27
N PRO A 170 -70.10 33.24 34.52
CA PRO A 170 -71.31 33.90 34.05
C PRO A 170 -71.42 33.85 32.52
N PRO A 171 -72.63 33.91 31.93
CA PRO A 171 -72.84 33.74 30.48
C PRO A 171 -72.00 34.71 29.66
N GLY A 172 -71.00 34.19 28.96
CA GLY A 172 -70.15 34.96 28.05
C GLY A 172 -70.89 35.28 26.74
N LYS A 173 -70.63 36.47 26.18
CA LYS A 173 -71.00 36.79 24.79
C LYS A 173 -70.39 35.75 23.85
N GLN A 174 -71.10 35.42 22.77
CA GLN A 174 -70.69 34.46 21.74
C GLN A 174 -69.20 34.62 21.42
N GLY A 175 -68.42 33.59 21.76
CA GLY A 175 -66.98 33.58 21.54
C GLY A 175 -66.65 33.49 20.06
N ASP A 176 -65.62 34.21 19.64
CA ASP A 176 -65.04 34.07 18.31
C ASP A 176 -64.58 32.62 18.07
N LYS A 177 -64.64 32.22 16.80
CA LYS A 177 -64.23 30.89 16.32
C LYS A 177 -62.83 30.56 16.83
N GLY A 178 -62.71 29.44 17.56
CA GLY A 178 -61.42 29.00 18.10
C GLY A 178 -60.38 28.82 16.99
N ASP A 179 -59.20 29.39 17.22
CA ASP A 179 -58.07 29.24 16.31
C ASP A 179 -57.67 27.76 16.20
N PRO A 180 -57.26 27.28 15.02
CA PRO A 180 -56.76 25.92 14.85
C PRO A 180 -55.62 25.63 15.81
N GLY A 181 -55.61 24.45 16.43
CA GLY A 181 -54.55 24.03 17.35
C GLY A 181 -53.17 24.16 16.73
N GLU A 182 -52.20 24.65 17.50
CA GLU A 182 -50.84 24.82 17.02
C GLU A 182 -50.30 23.49 16.46
N PRO A 183 -49.65 23.50 15.28
CA PRO A 183 -49.00 22.32 14.75
C PRO A 183 -48.04 21.73 15.79
N GLY A 184 -48.09 20.41 15.99
CA GLY A 184 -47.21 19.72 16.92
C GLY A 184 -45.73 20.09 16.67
N LYS A 185 -44.99 20.34 17.75
CA LYS A 185 -43.57 20.72 17.70
C LYS A 185 -42.83 19.75 16.78
N GLN A 186 -42.18 20.29 15.76
CA GLN A 186 -41.33 19.52 14.85
C GLN A 186 -40.34 18.71 15.68
N GLY A 187 -40.33 17.37 15.51
CA GLY A 187 -39.41 16.50 16.22
C GLY A 187 -37.96 16.94 16.01
N ASP A 188 -37.15 16.79 17.07
CA ASP A 188 -35.75 17.22 17.05
C ASP A 188 -35.05 16.68 15.80
N LYS A 189 -34.33 17.56 15.10
CA LYS A 189 -33.55 17.20 13.93
C LYS A 189 -32.58 16.09 14.33
N GLY A 190 -32.70 14.92 13.71
CA GLY A 190 -31.79 13.81 13.96
C GLY A 190 -30.33 14.24 13.84
N ASP A 191 -29.51 13.75 14.77
CA ASP A 191 -28.08 14.08 14.81
C ASP A 191 -27.45 13.86 13.42
N PRO A 192 -26.58 14.77 12.94
CA PRO A 192 -25.85 14.56 11.71
C PRO A 192 -25.17 13.18 11.74
N GLY A 193 -25.30 12.42 10.65
CA GLY A 193 -24.55 11.18 10.49
C GLY A 193 -23.06 11.43 10.75
N LYS A 194 -22.41 10.52 11.49
CA LYS A 194 -20.97 10.62 11.77
C LYS A 194 -20.21 10.90 10.46
N PRO A 195 -19.29 11.87 10.42
CA PRO A 195 -18.50 12.13 9.22
C PRO A 195 -17.89 10.83 8.69
N GLY A 196 -17.95 10.63 7.37
CA GLY A 196 -17.26 9.50 6.73
C GLY A 196 -15.77 9.51 7.07
N ILE A 197 -15.09 8.36 6.90
CA ILE A 197 -13.63 8.25 7.09
C ILE A 197 -12.96 9.27 6.17
N THR A 198 -12.57 10.40 6.75
CA THR A 198 -11.77 11.41 6.07
C THR A 198 -10.34 10.95 6.22
N VAL A 199 -9.74 10.43 5.15
CA VAL A 199 -8.29 10.24 5.12
C VAL A 199 -7.66 11.62 5.01
N PRO A 200 -6.94 12.11 6.04
CA PRO A 200 -6.33 13.42 5.97
C PRO A 200 -5.23 13.38 4.93
N LEU A 201 -5.44 14.08 3.82
CA LEU A 201 -4.41 14.33 2.82
C LEU A 201 -3.78 15.70 3.10
N ASN A 202 -2.47 15.83 2.89
CA ASN A 202 -1.85 17.15 2.83
C ASN A 202 -2.11 17.81 1.47
N GLU A 203 -1.61 19.03 1.27
CA GLU A 203 -1.77 19.81 0.03
C GLU A 203 -1.17 19.15 -1.23
N TYR A 204 -0.35 18.12 -1.07
CA TYR A 204 0.24 17.33 -2.15
C TYR A 204 -0.55 16.06 -2.48
N GLY A 205 -1.69 15.84 -1.82
CA GLY A 205 -2.45 14.60 -1.96
C GLY A 205 -1.79 13.40 -1.28
N ILE A 206 -0.82 13.62 -0.36
CA ILE A 206 -0.15 12.56 0.38
C ILE A 206 -0.93 12.26 1.66
N LEU A 207 -1.15 10.97 1.94
CA LEU A 207 -1.78 10.52 3.18
C LEU A 207 -0.93 10.90 4.40
N ILE A 208 -1.54 11.57 5.36
CA ILE A 208 -0.90 11.87 6.64
C ILE A 208 -0.90 10.58 7.50
N ARG A 209 0.28 9.98 7.68
CA ARG A 209 0.47 8.73 8.45
C ARG A 209 1.34 8.96 9.69
N LYS A 210 1.06 8.21 10.77
CA LYS A 210 1.72 8.38 12.08
C LYS A 210 3.10 7.69 12.21
N SER A 211 3.77 7.41 11.10
CA SER A 211 5.05 6.70 11.09
C SER A 211 6.15 7.55 10.47
N GLY A 212 7.41 7.23 10.81
CA GLY A 212 8.58 7.89 10.24
C GLY A 212 8.60 7.82 8.70
N PRO A 213 9.16 8.84 8.03
CA PRO A 213 9.20 8.90 6.58
C PRO A 213 10.12 7.81 5.99
N MET A 214 9.77 7.30 4.82
CA MET A 214 10.62 6.38 4.06
C MET A 214 11.21 7.03 2.81
N ALA A 215 10.68 8.18 2.38
CA ALA A 215 11.18 8.93 1.24
C ALA A 215 10.90 10.43 1.43
N CYS A 216 11.63 11.25 0.67
CA CYS A 216 11.35 12.67 0.56
C CYS A 216 11.65 13.19 -0.84
N PHE A 217 11.04 14.33 -1.18
CA PHE A 217 11.41 15.16 -2.32
C PHE A 217 11.49 16.62 -1.90
N ILE A 218 12.09 17.47 -2.73
CA ILE A 218 12.16 18.91 -2.50
C ILE A 218 11.06 19.57 -3.34
N ASP A 219 10.13 20.25 -2.68
CA ASP A 219 9.20 21.14 -3.35
C ASP A 219 9.88 22.49 -3.59
N ARG A 220 10.03 22.81 -4.87
CA ARG A 220 10.73 23.99 -5.37
C ARG A 220 9.80 25.14 -5.75
N GLU A 221 8.49 24.90 -5.70
CA GLU A 221 7.45 25.92 -5.93
C GLU A 221 7.13 26.69 -4.65
N ALA A 222 7.40 26.10 -3.47
CA ALA A 222 7.30 26.78 -2.19
C ALA A 222 8.40 27.84 -2.01
N ASP A 223 8.10 28.91 -1.27
CA ASP A 223 9.07 29.95 -0.91
C ASP A 223 9.09 30.19 0.61
N PRO A 224 10.15 29.77 1.34
CA PRO A 224 11.29 29.01 0.85
C PRO A 224 10.92 27.56 0.43
N TRP A 225 11.82 26.90 -0.30
CA TRP A 225 11.70 25.48 -0.64
C TRP A 225 11.52 24.63 0.61
N ARG A 226 10.79 23.51 0.47
CA ARG A 226 10.49 22.59 1.57
C ARG A 226 10.85 21.15 1.25
N ILE A 227 11.27 20.41 2.27
CA ILE A 227 11.46 18.96 2.21
C ILE A 227 10.09 18.34 2.47
N VAL A 228 9.55 17.63 1.48
CA VAL A 228 8.27 16.93 1.59
C VAL A 228 8.53 15.47 1.86
N PHE A 229 7.92 14.95 2.91
CA PHE A 229 8.04 13.55 3.28
C PHE A 229 6.82 12.75 2.84
N ASP A 230 7.05 11.48 2.53
CA ASP A 230 6.00 10.52 2.16
C ASP A 230 5.07 10.13 3.33
N ASN A 231 5.29 10.67 4.53
CA ASN A 231 4.38 10.54 5.66
C ASN A 231 3.36 11.68 5.79
N GLY A 232 3.41 12.64 4.86
CA GLY A 232 2.50 13.80 4.83
C GLY A 232 3.03 15.03 5.54
N SER A 233 4.09 14.92 6.32
CA SER A 233 4.81 16.06 6.91
C SER A 233 5.69 16.76 5.87
N TYR A 234 5.97 18.03 6.08
CA TYR A 234 7.02 18.73 5.34
C TYR A 234 7.76 19.71 6.24
N MET A 235 9.02 19.98 5.91
CA MET A 235 9.96 20.70 6.75
C MET A 235 10.66 21.82 5.99
N THR A 236 10.78 22.98 6.64
CA THR A 236 11.70 24.06 6.28
C THR A 236 12.77 24.20 7.37
N LEU A 237 14.00 24.52 6.97
CA LEU A 237 15.10 24.85 7.87
C LEU A 237 15.14 26.37 8.04
N ASP A 238 14.65 26.88 9.17
CA ASP A 238 14.43 28.32 9.38
C ASP A 238 15.75 29.10 9.43
N ASP A 239 16.81 28.48 9.93
CA ASP A 239 18.15 29.08 9.97
C ASP A 239 18.89 28.95 8.63
N TYR A 240 18.36 28.17 7.68
CA TYR A 240 18.92 27.92 6.35
C TYR A 240 17.80 27.85 5.30
N PRO A 241 17.00 28.91 5.08
CA PRO A 241 15.93 28.87 4.09
C PRO A 241 16.53 28.63 2.69
N ALA A 242 15.91 27.73 1.93
CA ALA A 242 16.38 27.36 0.60
C ALA A 242 15.59 28.11 -0.48
N HIS A 243 16.27 28.87 -1.35
CA HIS A 243 15.64 29.58 -2.46
C HIS A 243 16.31 29.21 -3.81
N PRO A 244 15.61 29.42 -4.95
CA PRO A 244 16.17 29.12 -6.26
C PRO A 244 17.55 29.74 -6.51
N GLY A 245 18.54 28.91 -6.85
CA GLY A 245 19.89 29.36 -7.20
C GLY A 245 20.85 29.56 -6.02
N GLU A 246 20.39 29.37 -4.77
CA GLU A 246 21.23 29.54 -3.59
C GLU A 246 22.04 28.29 -3.21
N LYS A 247 23.14 28.51 -2.48
CA LYS A 247 23.96 27.43 -1.94
C LYS A 247 23.28 26.66 -0.80
N ALA A 248 22.37 27.30 -0.06
CA ALA A 248 21.64 26.68 1.05
C ALA A 248 20.84 25.43 0.62
N ASN A 249 20.49 25.34 -0.67
CA ASN A 249 19.79 24.21 -1.27
C ASN A 249 20.53 22.87 -1.07
N THR A 250 21.86 22.87 -0.97
CA THR A 250 22.62 21.62 -0.75
C THR A 250 22.41 21.03 0.65
N VAL A 251 22.02 21.86 1.63
CA VAL A 251 21.66 21.40 2.98
C VAL A 251 20.39 20.53 2.94
N TYR A 252 19.47 20.85 2.01
CA TYR A 252 18.24 20.09 1.76
C TYR A 252 18.51 18.83 0.92
N GLY A 253 19.71 18.68 0.34
CA GLY A 253 20.08 17.56 -0.52
C GLY A 253 20.02 17.85 -2.01
N TRP A 254 19.78 19.10 -2.43
CA TRP A 254 19.81 19.47 -3.84
C TRP A 254 21.20 19.20 -4.44
N GLY A 255 21.23 18.44 -5.55
CA GLY A 255 22.47 18.11 -6.26
C GLY A 255 23.37 17.11 -5.52
N PHE A 256 22.92 16.50 -4.42
CA PHE A 256 23.70 15.52 -3.68
C PHE A 256 23.52 14.12 -4.25
N ALA A 257 24.60 13.54 -4.78
CA ALA A 257 24.67 12.15 -5.22
C ALA A 257 25.57 11.37 -4.26
N GLY A 258 25.03 10.87 -3.16
CA GLY A 258 25.77 10.12 -2.14
C GLY A 258 25.26 8.70 -1.97
N GLY A 259 26.16 7.77 -1.64
CA GLY A 259 25.81 6.41 -1.26
C GLY A 259 25.32 6.33 0.20
N TRP A 260 24.52 5.31 0.49
CA TRP A 260 24.03 5.04 1.84
C TRP A 260 25.13 4.41 2.72
N SER A 261 25.34 4.96 3.91
CA SER A 261 26.31 4.47 4.91
C SER A 261 25.71 4.49 6.31
N ASN A 262 26.33 3.75 7.23
CA ASN A 262 25.95 3.70 8.65
C ASN A 262 26.65 4.81 9.49
N SER A 263 27.01 5.93 8.85
CA SER A 263 27.71 7.06 9.46
C SER A 263 26.91 8.36 9.28
N LEU A 264 27.15 9.31 10.20
CA LEU A 264 26.61 10.67 10.11
C LEU A 264 27.36 11.50 9.07
N ASP A 265 26.63 12.07 8.12
CA ASP A 265 27.16 13.03 7.17
C ASP A 265 27.07 14.45 7.75
N ASP A 266 27.91 15.36 7.27
CA ASP A 266 27.80 16.78 7.64
C ASP A 266 26.55 17.41 6.99
N TYR A 267 26.28 17.03 5.74
CA TYR A 267 25.12 17.38 4.93
C TYR A 267 24.97 16.32 3.82
N PRO A 268 23.78 16.13 3.23
CA PRO A 268 22.54 16.85 3.50
C PRO A 268 21.76 16.30 4.70
N ILE A 269 20.90 17.15 5.28
CA ILE A 269 20.05 16.76 6.41
C ILE A 269 19.06 15.67 6.01
N THR A 270 18.53 15.71 4.78
CA THR A 270 17.65 14.67 4.23
C THR A 270 18.29 13.28 4.27
N GLY A 271 19.59 13.18 3.95
CA GLY A 271 20.34 11.93 4.04
C GLY A 271 20.37 11.37 5.46
N ASN A 272 20.74 12.19 6.45
CA ASN A 272 20.75 11.79 7.85
C ASN A 272 19.34 11.44 8.37
N LEU A 273 18.29 12.19 7.97
CA LEU A 273 16.90 11.91 8.36
C LEU A 273 16.42 10.55 7.86
N LEU A 274 16.67 10.24 6.58
CA LEU A 274 16.30 8.94 6.00
C LEU A 274 17.12 7.80 6.60
N LYS A 275 18.43 8.00 6.83
CA LYS A 275 19.27 7.01 7.54
C LYS A 275 18.74 6.72 8.94
N MET A 276 18.29 7.74 9.68
CA MET A 276 17.64 7.52 10.99
C MET A 276 16.35 6.73 10.85
N ALA A 277 15.48 7.11 9.90
CA ALA A 277 14.19 6.46 9.69
C ALA A 277 14.32 4.99 9.24
N TRP A 278 15.36 4.66 8.47
CA TRP A 278 15.66 3.30 8.04
C TRP A 278 16.48 2.49 9.06
N GLY A 279 16.86 3.08 10.19
CA GLY A 279 17.65 2.41 11.23
C GLY A 279 19.13 2.19 10.86
N MET A 280 19.65 2.86 9.82
CA MET A 280 21.06 2.79 9.45
C MET A 280 21.97 3.49 10.45
N ILE A 281 21.45 4.54 11.09
CA ILE A 281 22.10 5.25 12.20
C ILE A 281 21.13 5.29 13.39
N SER A 282 21.68 5.15 14.60
CA SER A 282 20.89 5.09 15.84
C SER A 282 21.14 6.32 16.72
N ILE A 283 20.38 6.42 17.81
CA ILE A 283 20.65 7.39 18.87
C ILE A 283 22.09 7.24 19.41
N GLU A 284 22.61 6.01 19.49
CA GLU A 284 23.99 5.78 19.92
C GLU A 284 25.01 6.27 18.88
N THR A 285 24.68 6.23 17.58
CA THR A 285 25.50 6.87 16.54
C THR A 285 25.57 8.38 16.77
N TRP A 286 24.45 9.00 17.16
CA TRP A 286 24.38 10.43 17.49
C TRP A 286 25.16 10.79 18.75
N LYS A 287 25.04 10.01 19.83
CA LYS A 287 25.81 10.24 21.06
C LYS A 287 27.32 10.19 20.85
N LYS A 288 27.79 9.49 19.81
CA LYS A 288 29.20 9.38 19.40
C LYS A 288 29.59 10.36 18.28
N ALA A 289 28.71 11.28 17.89
CA ALA A 289 28.97 12.22 16.81
C ALA A 289 30.13 13.16 17.16
N ALA A 290 31.04 13.36 16.20
CA ALA A 290 32.13 14.32 16.36
C ALA A 290 31.61 15.77 16.39
N PRO A 291 32.29 16.69 17.11
CA PRO A 291 32.03 18.12 17.05
C PRO A 291 32.04 18.60 15.58
N GLY A 292 30.94 19.20 15.12
CA GLY A 292 30.76 19.65 13.72
C GLY A 292 29.61 18.97 12.97
N LYS A 293 29.21 17.75 13.36
CA LYS A 293 28.07 17.03 12.74
C LYS A 293 26.72 17.72 12.94
N LEU A 294 26.65 18.66 13.87
CA LEU A 294 25.47 19.47 14.17
C LEU A 294 25.41 20.78 13.37
N GLY A 295 26.39 21.04 12.50
CA GLY A 295 26.58 22.34 11.83
C GLY A 295 25.30 22.92 11.21
N TYR A 296 24.51 22.08 10.53
CA TYR A 296 23.29 22.50 9.84
C TYR A 296 21.98 22.20 10.60
N TRP A 297 22.04 21.62 11.80
CA TRP A 297 20.87 21.25 12.59
C TRP A 297 20.28 22.45 13.36
N GLY A 298 19.97 23.52 12.63
CA GLY A 298 19.35 24.73 13.18
C GLY A 298 17.89 24.53 13.57
N ARG A 299 17.18 25.64 13.78
CA ARG A 299 15.72 25.64 13.91
C ARG A 299 15.08 25.19 12.61
N ALA A 300 13.99 24.44 12.74
CA ALA A 300 13.22 23.94 11.63
C ALA A 300 11.74 24.01 11.97
N THR A 301 10.93 24.35 10.98
CA THR A 301 9.48 24.31 11.06
C THR A 301 8.98 23.04 10.38
N ILE A 302 8.20 22.23 11.09
CA ILE A 302 7.57 21.02 10.55
C ILE A 302 6.07 21.24 10.51
N THR A 303 5.51 21.16 9.32
CA THR A 303 4.07 21.19 9.11
C THR A 303 3.51 19.78 9.06
N ASN A 304 2.30 19.61 9.58
CA ASN A 304 1.66 18.31 9.82
C ASN A 304 2.59 17.34 10.57
N PRO A 305 3.13 17.72 11.74
CA PRO A 305 4.01 16.85 12.50
C PRO A 305 3.26 15.60 12.95
N VAL A 306 3.95 14.45 12.91
CA VAL A 306 3.45 13.18 13.45
C VAL A 306 3.25 13.28 14.96
N ASN A 307 4.19 13.92 15.66
CA ASN A 307 4.13 14.12 17.10
C ASN A 307 4.21 15.61 17.47
N SER A 308 3.36 16.05 18.41
CA SER A 308 3.41 17.42 18.95
C SER A 308 4.53 17.56 19.98
N LEU A 309 5.28 18.67 19.90
CA LEU A 309 6.29 19.05 20.89
C LEU A 309 5.67 19.47 22.23
N ASP A 310 4.40 19.84 22.26
CA ASP A 310 3.77 20.45 23.45
C ASP A 310 3.69 19.49 24.63
N ASN A 311 3.67 18.19 24.34
CA ASN A 311 3.56 17.09 25.31
C ASN A 311 4.79 16.93 26.21
N TYR A 312 5.90 17.62 25.91
CA TYR A 312 7.16 17.45 26.62
C TYR A 312 7.79 18.80 26.99
N ASP A 313 8.43 18.83 28.15
CA ASP A 313 9.52 19.75 28.46
C ASP A 313 10.82 19.20 27.88
N TRP A 314 11.47 20.03 27.07
CA TRP A 314 12.67 19.70 26.32
C TRP A 314 13.93 20.30 26.95
N SER A 315 13.81 21.03 28.06
CA SER A 315 14.90 21.79 28.71
C SER A 315 16.12 20.94 29.06
N LYS A 316 15.93 19.64 29.33
CA LYS A 316 16.99 18.68 29.67
C LYS A 316 17.30 17.69 28.55
N ALA A 317 16.58 17.72 27.43
CA ALA A 317 16.77 16.77 26.36
C ALA A 317 18.13 17.02 25.67
N THR A 318 18.94 15.96 25.54
CA THR A 318 20.31 16.06 25.03
C THR A 318 20.78 14.77 24.37
N LEU A 319 21.62 14.89 23.36
CA LEU A 319 22.36 13.77 22.77
C LEU A 319 23.72 13.55 23.48
N GLY A 320 24.05 14.35 24.50
CA GLY A 320 25.33 14.26 25.21
C GLY A 320 26.53 14.73 24.38
N ILE A 321 26.29 15.36 23.23
CA ILE A 321 27.35 15.90 22.38
C ILE A 321 27.87 17.18 23.04
N SER A 322 29.18 17.26 23.23
CA SER A 322 29.85 18.39 23.89
C SER A 322 31.23 18.65 23.29
N GLY A 323 31.73 19.87 23.47
CA GLY A 323 33.06 20.31 23.03
C GLY A 323 33.09 20.92 21.63
N GLY A 324 31.94 21.22 21.04
CA GLY A 324 31.81 21.81 19.70
C GLY A 324 31.08 23.16 19.69
N PRO A 325 31.32 24.01 18.67
CA PRO A 325 30.63 25.31 18.56
C PRO A 325 29.11 25.18 18.28
N TYR A 326 28.63 23.96 18.03
CA TYR A 326 27.24 23.68 17.63
C TYR A 326 26.51 22.77 18.63
N ASP A 327 27.04 22.55 19.82
CA ASP A 327 26.44 21.63 20.81
C ASP A 327 24.98 21.99 21.14
N ALA A 328 24.64 23.28 21.15
CA ALA A 328 23.27 23.75 21.37
C ALA A 328 22.27 23.24 20.31
N LYS A 329 22.72 22.86 19.11
CA LYS A 329 21.87 22.38 18.01
C LYS A 329 21.41 20.93 18.18
N GLN A 330 21.97 20.18 19.14
CA GLN A 330 21.57 18.80 19.37
C GLN A 330 20.08 18.67 19.73
N ILE A 331 19.50 19.68 20.37
CA ILE A 331 18.06 19.67 20.68
C ILE A 331 17.18 19.72 19.43
N SER A 332 17.64 20.38 18.36
CA SER A 332 16.92 20.43 17.09
C SER A 332 16.86 19.06 16.44
N VAL A 333 17.94 18.27 16.51
CA VAL A 333 17.96 16.88 16.02
C VAL A 333 16.84 16.08 16.69
N ILE A 334 16.76 16.15 18.02
CA ILE A 334 15.79 15.41 18.83
C ILE A 334 14.36 15.82 18.46
N LYS A 335 14.08 17.13 18.42
CA LYS A 335 12.75 17.65 18.11
C LYS A 335 12.31 17.30 16.69
N ILE A 336 13.20 17.45 15.70
CA ILE A 336 12.91 17.12 14.30
C ILE A 336 12.61 15.61 14.16
N ALA A 337 13.47 14.75 14.70
CA ALA A 337 13.28 13.30 14.63
C ALA A 337 11.97 12.87 15.31
N TYR A 338 11.63 13.49 16.45
CA TYR A 338 10.38 13.22 17.13
C TYR A 338 9.16 13.71 16.35
N GLN A 339 9.15 14.95 15.87
CA GLN A 339 8.04 15.53 15.11
C GLN A 339 7.79 14.80 13.78
N LEU A 340 8.83 14.26 13.14
CA LEU A 340 8.70 13.45 11.93
C LEU A 340 8.29 12.00 12.21
N GLY A 341 8.16 11.59 13.47
CA GLY A 341 7.79 10.22 13.83
C GLY A 341 8.92 9.20 13.63
N ILE A 342 10.16 9.66 13.51
CA ILE A 342 11.36 8.81 13.42
C ILE A 342 11.69 8.25 14.81
N TRP A 343 11.62 9.10 15.84
CA TRP A 343 11.81 8.71 17.24
C TRP A 343 10.49 8.74 17.98
N SER A 344 10.30 7.75 18.86
CA SER A 344 9.11 7.60 19.70
C SER A 344 9.19 8.45 20.97
N GLY A 345 8.09 8.51 21.72
CA GLY A 345 8.07 9.13 23.05
C GLY A 345 9.10 8.51 24.01
N LYS A 346 9.25 7.17 23.98
CA LYS A 346 10.23 6.46 24.82
C LYS A 346 11.67 6.83 24.46
N ASP A 347 11.95 7.03 23.18
CA ASP A 347 13.27 7.41 22.71
C ASP A 347 13.66 8.80 23.24
N VAL A 348 12.76 9.78 23.11
CA VAL A 348 13.03 11.16 23.59
C VAL A 348 13.03 11.28 25.11
N GLU A 349 12.22 10.49 25.81
CA GLU A 349 12.29 10.35 27.28
C GLU A 349 13.65 9.81 27.71
N GLY A 350 14.18 8.81 27.02
CA GLY A 350 15.53 8.29 27.22
C GLY A 350 16.65 9.30 26.92
N LEU A 351 16.35 10.38 26.20
CA LEU A 351 17.24 11.50 25.93
C LEU A 351 17.05 12.67 26.91
N GLY A 352 16.14 12.55 27.88
CA GLY A 352 15.92 13.56 28.92
C GLY A 352 14.73 14.50 28.68
N ALA A 353 13.89 14.25 27.66
CA ALA A 353 12.61 14.94 27.55
C ALA A 353 11.67 14.49 28.69
N ILE A 354 11.00 15.45 29.34
CA ILE A 354 10.11 15.16 30.48
C ILE A 354 8.68 15.38 30.02
N LYS A 355 7.84 14.35 30.12
CA LYS A 355 6.43 14.46 29.75
C LYS A 355 5.72 15.46 30.68
N LYS A 356 4.95 16.39 30.10
CA LYS A 356 4.18 17.40 30.87
C LYS A 356 2.90 16.82 31.47
#